data_AF-A0AAD9VDU6-F1
#
_entry.id   AF-A0AAD9VDU6-F1
#
_cell.length_a   1.000
_cell.length_b   1.000
_cell.length_c   1.000
_cell.angle_alpha   90.00
_cell.angle_beta   90.00
_cell.angle_gamma   90.00
#
_symmetry.space_group_name_H-M   'P 1'
#
loop_
_entity.id
_entity.type
_entity.pdbx_description
1 polymer ?
#
loop_
_entity_poly.entity_id
_entity_poly.type
_entity_poly.pdbx_seq_one_letter_code
_entity_poly.pdbx_strand_id
1 'polypeptide(L)'
;MENGARIQDENRPRIYSTGGDRCPVNIFKTFLARRPPDMMKPDSPLYLAVVKSPRTEVWYKRQPLGVHSLGQFMKTMTDDVSLTGKHTNHSARRTMITALRYENVNPLDISQLSGHKNLKSIDSYSTVSVEQQKEMSLKISGHCGGEFKQLCPLFPEFHDHRSNCKYCMWKSSILRSSFQQLYHCHRRKISSASF
;
A
#
# COMPACT_ATOMS: atom_id res chain seq x y z
N MET A 1 8.43 -3.68 -45.49
CA MET A 1 9.06 -2.70 -44.59
C MET A 1 8.92 -3.25 -43.18
N GLU A 2 9.99 -3.89 -42.75
CA GLU A 2 10.12 -4.61 -41.48
C GLU A 2 10.53 -3.65 -40.35
N ASN A 3 10.31 -4.08 -39.11
CA ASN A 3 10.94 -3.60 -37.87
C ASN A 3 10.28 -2.42 -37.13
N GLY A 4 9.09 -2.68 -36.58
CA GLY A 4 8.63 -2.05 -35.34
C GLY A 4 8.90 -2.98 -34.15
N ALA A 5 10.16 -3.07 -33.71
CA ALA A 5 10.54 -3.89 -32.56
C ALA A 5 9.74 -3.46 -31.32
N ARG A 6 8.86 -4.34 -30.81
CA ARG A 6 8.24 -4.21 -29.49
C ARG A 6 9.30 -4.51 -28.43
N ILE A 7 10.10 -3.49 -28.11
CA ILE A 7 11.13 -3.56 -27.08
C ILE A 7 10.44 -3.58 -25.69
N GLN A 8 10.64 -4.71 -24.99
CA GLN A 8 10.48 -5.00 -23.55
C GLN A 8 9.06 -5.11 -22.96
N ASP A 9 8.47 -6.32 -23.06
CA ASP A 9 7.21 -6.73 -22.41
C ASP A 9 7.42 -7.32 -20.98
N GLU A 10 8.67 -7.30 -20.48
CA GLU A 10 9.02 -7.95 -19.21
C GLU A 10 8.56 -7.14 -17.98
N ASN A 11 8.45 -5.82 -18.13
CA ASN A 11 8.21 -4.90 -17.01
C ASN A 11 6.74 -4.44 -16.85
N ARG A 12 5.79 -5.13 -17.50
CA ARG A 12 4.36 -4.83 -17.33
C ARG A 12 3.82 -5.44 -16.04
N PRO A 13 2.98 -4.73 -15.27
CA PRO A 13 2.32 -5.32 -14.10
C PRO A 13 1.56 -6.60 -14.48
N ARG A 14 1.83 -7.69 -13.77
CA ARG A 14 1.17 -8.98 -13.94
C ARG A 14 0.28 -9.26 -12.73
N ILE A 15 -0.84 -9.93 -12.99
CA ILE A 15 -1.72 -10.42 -11.93
C ILE A 15 -1.29 -11.85 -11.61
N TYR A 16 -1.07 -12.13 -10.32
CA TYR A 16 -0.68 -13.46 -9.84
C TYR A 16 -1.82 -14.12 -9.08
N SER A 17 -1.86 -15.45 -9.11
CA SER A 17 -2.84 -16.23 -8.34
C SER A 17 -2.46 -16.19 -6.86
N THR A 18 -3.38 -15.76 -6.00
CA THR A 18 -3.17 -15.71 -4.55
C THR A 18 -3.75 -16.91 -3.81
N GLY A 19 -4.53 -17.76 -4.51
CA GLY A 19 -5.41 -18.73 -3.86
C GLY A 19 -6.60 -18.06 -3.17
N GLY A 20 -7.60 -18.87 -2.79
CA GLY A 20 -8.81 -18.44 -2.09
C GLY A 20 -9.90 -17.79 -2.95
N ASP A 21 -11.01 -17.43 -2.30
CA ASP A 21 -12.23 -16.95 -2.96
C ASP A 21 -12.06 -15.56 -3.59
N ARG A 22 -11.13 -14.75 -3.06
CA ARG A 22 -10.80 -13.41 -3.57
C ARG A 22 -9.60 -13.39 -4.51
N CYS A 23 -9.24 -14.55 -5.07
CA CYS A 23 -8.11 -14.65 -6.00
C CYS A 23 -8.36 -13.82 -7.28
N PRO A 24 -7.50 -12.84 -7.59
CA PRO A 24 -7.75 -11.93 -8.71
C PRO A 24 -7.72 -12.65 -10.07
N VAL A 25 -6.90 -13.71 -10.20
CA VAL A 25 -6.87 -14.55 -11.41
C VAL A 25 -8.19 -15.29 -11.59
N ASN A 26 -8.76 -15.86 -10.53
CA ASN A 26 -10.01 -16.61 -10.61
C ASN A 26 -11.20 -15.68 -10.88
N ILE A 27 -11.21 -14.50 -10.25
CA ILE A 27 -12.21 -13.46 -10.53
C ILE A 27 -12.13 -13.04 -12.00
N PHE A 28 -10.92 -12.81 -12.52
CA PHE A 28 -10.75 -12.42 -13.93
C PHE A 28 -11.13 -13.53 -14.91
N LYS A 29 -10.79 -14.79 -14.62
CA LYS A 29 -11.25 -15.94 -15.42
C LYS A 29 -12.77 -16.06 -15.44
N THR A 30 -13.40 -15.88 -14.28
CA THR A 30 -14.87 -15.88 -14.17
C THR A 30 -15.47 -14.73 -14.99
N PHE A 31 -14.90 -13.53 -14.88
CA PHE A 31 -15.29 -12.39 -15.69
C PHE A 31 -15.23 -12.71 -17.19
N LEU A 32 -14.14 -13.32 -17.66
CA LEU A 32 -14.00 -13.73 -19.06
C LEU A 32 -15.06 -14.75 -19.47
N ALA A 33 -15.27 -15.81 -18.68
CA ALA A 33 -16.25 -16.85 -18.99
C ALA A 33 -17.69 -16.32 -19.16
N ARG A 34 -18.02 -15.21 -18.50
CA ARG A 34 -19.34 -14.55 -18.59
C ARG A 34 -19.48 -13.60 -19.79
N ARG A 35 -18.41 -13.38 -20.57
CA ARG A 35 -18.42 -12.52 -21.77
C ARG A 35 -19.00 -13.24 -22.98
N PRO A 36 -19.64 -12.50 -23.91
CA PRO A 36 -19.94 -13.02 -25.23
C PRO A 36 -18.67 -13.55 -25.93
N PRO A 37 -18.70 -14.76 -26.56
CA PRO A 37 -17.52 -15.36 -27.18
C PRO A 37 -16.85 -14.51 -28.27
N ASP A 38 -17.64 -13.71 -28.99
CA ASP A 38 -17.17 -12.79 -30.04
C ASP A 38 -16.41 -11.57 -29.49
N MET A 39 -16.56 -11.28 -28.20
CA MET A 39 -15.94 -10.14 -27.50
C MET A 39 -14.74 -10.56 -26.64
N MET A 40 -14.13 -11.72 -26.93
CA MET A 40 -12.91 -12.22 -26.28
C MET A 40 -11.62 -11.85 -27.04
N LYS A 41 -11.73 -11.13 -28.16
CA LYS A 41 -10.57 -10.75 -28.98
C LYS A 41 -9.71 -9.69 -28.27
N PRO A 42 -8.39 -9.64 -28.51
CA PRO A 42 -7.51 -8.63 -27.93
C PRO A 42 -7.95 -7.18 -28.18
N ASP A 43 -8.54 -6.92 -29.34
CA ASP A 43 -9.04 -5.59 -29.73
C ASP A 43 -10.45 -5.28 -29.19
N SER A 44 -11.08 -6.22 -28.50
CA SER A 44 -12.41 -6.00 -27.92
C SER A 44 -12.34 -5.12 -26.67
N PRO A 45 -13.31 -4.21 -26.45
CA PRO A 45 -13.36 -3.40 -25.24
C PRO A 45 -13.31 -4.27 -23.97
N LEU A 46 -12.47 -3.90 -23.01
CA LEU A 46 -12.37 -4.64 -21.75
C LEU A 46 -13.68 -4.55 -20.95
N TYR A 47 -14.25 -3.35 -20.80
CA TYR A 47 -15.50 -3.19 -20.07
C TYR A 47 -16.69 -3.16 -21.01
N LEU A 48 -17.62 -4.08 -20.79
CA LEU A 48 -18.85 -4.22 -21.56
C LEU A 48 -20.06 -3.82 -20.73
N ALA A 49 -21.11 -3.34 -21.41
CA ALA A 49 -22.37 -3.01 -20.75
C ALA A 49 -23.02 -4.26 -20.12
N VAL A 50 -23.54 -4.12 -18.90
CA VAL A 50 -24.11 -5.23 -18.14
C VAL A 50 -25.57 -5.48 -18.55
N VAL A 51 -25.97 -6.75 -18.60
CA VAL A 51 -27.38 -7.15 -18.71
C VAL A 51 -28.01 -7.10 -17.32
N LYS A 52 -29.06 -6.30 -17.11
CA LYS A 52 -29.66 -6.05 -15.78
C LYS A 52 -30.21 -7.31 -15.09
N SER A 53 -30.57 -8.33 -15.86
CA SER A 53 -31.08 -9.61 -15.34
C SER A 53 -30.72 -10.73 -16.32
N PRO A 54 -29.48 -11.23 -16.30
CA PRO A 54 -29.05 -12.27 -17.22
C PRO A 54 -29.81 -13.57 -16.93
N ARG A 55 -30.43 -14.15 -17.96
CA ARG A 55 -31.11 -15.46 -17.89
C ARG A 55 -30.21 -16.62 -18.37
N THR A 56 -29.01 -16.29 -18.83
CA THR A 56 -28.04 -17.23 -19.39
C THR A 56 -26.68 -17.01 -18.74
N GLU A 57 -25.71 -17.87 -19.08
CA GLU A 57 -24.32 -17.73 -18.61
C GLU A 57 -23.62 -16.44 -19.09
N VAL A 58 -24.20 -15.73 -20.07
CA VAL A 58 -23.65 -14.48 -20.60
C VAL A 58 -24.24 -13.27 -19.86
N TRP A 59 -23.38 -12.50 -19.19
CA TRP A 59 -23.80 -11.37 -18.34
C TRP A 59 -23.61 -10.00 -18.99
N TYR A 60 -22.89 -9.95 -20.11
CA TYR A 60 -22.52 -8.70 -20.78
C TYR A 60 -23.12 -8.59 -22.19
N LYS A 61 -23.43 -7.36 -22.58
CA LYS A 61 -23.85 -6.99 -23.93
C LYS A 61 -22.62 -6.84 -24.84
N ARG A 62 -22.83 -6.97 -26.15
CA ARG A 62 -21.83 -6.69 -27.19
C ARG A 62 -21.67 -5.18 -27.43
N GLN A 63 -21.52 -4.42 -26.35
CA GLN A 63 -21.39 -2.97 -26.39
C GLN A 63 -20.40 -2.51 -25.34
N PRO A 64 -19.50 -1.55 -25.66
CA PRO A 64 -18.58 -0.98 -24.69
C PRO A 64 -19.35 -0.25 -23.59
N LEU A 65 -18.82 -0.31 -22.37
CA LEU A 65 -19.37 0.44 -21.24
C LEU A 65 -18.90 1.91 -21.32
N GLY A 66 -19.83 2.85 -21.10
CA GLY A 66 -19.51 4.27 -21.11
C GLY A 66 -18.63 4.71 -19.94
N VAL A 67 -17.78 5.72 -20.16
CA VAL A 67 -16.85 6.28 -19.15
C VAL A 67 -17.59 6.81 -17.92
N HIS A 68 -18.77 7.41 -18.11
CA HIS A 68 -19.57 7.87 -16.97
C HIS A 68 -20.04 6.70 -16.09
N SER A 69 -20.50 5.61 -16.69
CA SER A 69 -20.90 4.40 -15.96
C SER A 69 -19.72 3.77 -15.23
N LEU A 70 -18.54 3.70 -15.87
CA LEU A 70 -17.31 3.27 -15.21
C LEU A 70 -16.95 4.13 -13.99
N GLY A 71 -17.12 5.45 -14.10
CA GLY A 71 -16.90 6.38 -12.99
C GLY A 71 -17.84 6.17 -11.80
N GLN A 72 -19.06 5.70 -12.05
CA GLN A 72 -20.06 5.46 -10.99
C GLN A 72 -19.92 4.09 -10.30
N PHE A 73 -19.11 3.16 -10.81
CA PHE A 73 -19.02 1.80 -10.27
C PHE A 73 -18.73 1.73 -8.78
N MET A 74 -17.66 2.40 -8.32
CA MET A 74 -17.32 2.40 -6.88
C MET A 74 -18.45 2.98 -6.04
N LYS A 75 -19.08 4.06 -6.52
CA LYS A 75 -20.20 4.70 -5.82
C LYS A 75 -21.38 3.74 -5.69
N THR A 76 -21.83 3.13 -6.79
CA THR A 76 -22.94 2.17 -6.77
C THR A 76 -22.65 0.99 -5.85
N MET A 77 -21.45 0.40 -5.95
CA MET A 77 -21.07 -0.71 -5.07
C MET A 77 -21.09 -0.31 -3.59
N THR A 78 -20.58 0.88 -3.24
CA THR A 78 -20.58 1.34 -1.84
C THR A 78 -21.97 1.69 -1.33
N ASP A 79 -22.84 2.22 -2.19
CA ASP A 79 -24.23 2.50 -1.85
C ASP A 79 -24.99 1.18 -1.59
N ASP A 80 -24.77 0.16 -2.44
CA ASP A 80 -25.40 -1.17 -2.31
C ASP A 80 -25.02 -1.90 -1.01
N VAL A 81 -23.78 -1.71 -0.52
CA VAL A 81 -23.32 -2.28 0.75
C VAL A 81 -23.43 -1.30 1.94
N SER A 82 -24.08 -0.14 1.73
CA SER A 82 -24.27 0.90 2.77
C SER A 82 -22.98 1.33 3.47
N LEU A 83 -21.86 1.41 2.73
CA LEU A 83 -20.59 1.87 3.27
C LEU A 83 -20.63 3.38 3.51
N THR A 84 -20.18 3.80 4.69
CA THR A 84 -20.14 5.21 5.06
C THR A 84 -18.99 5.94 4.37
N GLY A 85 -19.24 7.19 3.98
CA GLY A 85 -18.22 8.08 3.38
C GLY A 85 -18.17 8.04 1.85
N LYS A 86 -17.36 8.94 1.28
CA LYS A 86 -17.22 9.08 -0.18
C LYS A 86 -16.11 8.16 -0.70
N HIS A 87 -16.50 7.02 -1.24
CA HIS A 87 -15.59 6.07 -1.89
C HIS A 87 -15.56 6.29 -3.40
N THR A 88 -14.37 6.42 -3.95
CA THR A 88 -14.14 6.64 -5.39
C THR A 88 -13.00 5.75 -5.87
N ASN A 89 -12.85 5.62 -7.18
CA ASN A 89 -11.69 4.92 -7.77
C ASN A 89 -10.36 5.50 -7.25
N HIS A 90 -10.32 6.81 -7.02
CA HIS A 90 -9.13 7.47 -6.47
C HIS A 90 -8.86 7.07 -5.02
N SER A 91 -9.90 6.96 -4.17
CA SER A 91 -9.71 6.51 -2.78
C SER A 91 -9.29 5.05 -2.72
N ALA A 92 -9.83 4.16 -3.55
CA ALA A 92 -9.39 2.77 -3.65
C ALA A 92 -7.90 2.66 -4.04
N ARG A 93 -7.47 3.44 -5.04
CA ARG A 93 -6.06 3.53 -5.45
C ARG A 93 -5.17 4.03 -4.32
N ARG A 94 -5.61 5.07 -3.58
CA ARG A 94 -4.90 5.57 -2.40
C ARG A 94 -4.74 4.49 -1.34
N THR A 95 -5.81 3.77 -1.00
CA THR A 95 -5.77 2.68 -0.02
C THR A 95 -4.78 1.59 -0.41
N MET A 96 -4.76 1.19 -1.68
CA MET A 96 -3.81 0.20 -2.20
C MET A 96 -2.36 0.67 -2.04
N ILE A 97 -2.05 1.93 -2.38
CA ILE A 97 -0.71 2.49 -2.21
C ILE A 97 -0.32 2.53 -0.73
N THR A 98 -1.20 3.03 0.13
CA THR A 98 -0.94 3.08 1.58
C THR A 98 -0.71 1.70 2.17
N ALA A 99 -1.48 0.68 1.77
CA ALA A 99 -1.29 -0.70 2.22
C ALA A 99 0.08 -1.25 1.79
N LEU A 100 0.50 -1.05 0.54
CA LEU A 100 1.83 -1.47 0.08
C LEU A 100 2.96 -0.76 0.84
N ARG A 101 2.76 0.51 1.21
CA ARG A 101 3.72 1.26 2.04
C ARG A 101 3.77 0.75 3.48
N TYR A 102 2.65 0.29 4.02
CA TYR A 102 2.59 -0.33 5.35
C TYR A 102 3.41 -1.63 5.39
N GLU A 103 3.32 -2.44 4.33
CA GLU A 103 4.10 -3.67 4.14
C GLU A 103 5.55 -3.42 3.70
N ASN A 104 6.06 -2.18 3.82
CA ASN A 104 7.43 -1.79 3.50
C ASN A 104 7.86 -2.06 2.03
N VAL A 105 6.94 -2.14 1.07
CA VAL A 105 7.28 -2.28 -0.35
C VAL A 105 7.99 -1.02 -0.85
N ASN A 106 9.00 -1.21 -1.72
CA ASN A 106 9.81 -0.13 -2.27
C ASN A 106 8.93 0.88 -3.05
N PRO A 107 9.06 2.20 -2.81
CA PRO A 107 8.35 3.22 -3.57
C PRO A 107 8.50 3.09 -5.09
N LEU A 108 9.65 2.62 -5.58
CA LEU A 108 9.91 2.41 -7.01
C LEU A 108 8.97 1.36 -7.59
N ASP A 109 8.83 0.23 -6.92
CA ASP A 109 7.97 -0.88 -7.33
C ASP A 109 6.49 -0.47 -7.27
N ILE A 110 6.11 0.28 -6.24
CA ILE A 110 4.77 0.85 -6.13
C ILE A 110 4.51 1.85 -7.25
N SER A 111 5.51 2.67 -7.62
CA SER A 111 5.41 3.63 -8.73
C SER A 111 5.16 2.94 -10.05
N GLN A 112 5.89 1.85 -10.29
CA GLN A 112 5.71 1.02 -11.47
C GLN A 112 4.32 0.37 -11.50
N LEU A 113 3.90 -0.27 -10.41
CA LEU A 113 2.61 -0.95 -10.31
C LEU A 113 1.43 0.02 -10.47
N SER A 114 1.52 1.18 -9.83
CA SER A 114 0.47 2.19 -9.89
C SER A 114 0.54 3.02 -11.18
N GLY A 115 1.70 3.13 -11.83
CA GLY A 115 1.91 3.99 -13.00
C GLY A 115 2.13 5.47 -12.66
N HIS A 116 2.63 5.78 -11.46
CA HIS A 116 3.09 7.14 -11.15
C HIS A 116 4.43 7.42 -11.84
N LYS A 117 4.57 8.62 -12.39
CA LYS A 117 5.85 9.08 -12.98
C LYS A 117 6.80 9.67 -11.96
N ASN A 118 6.27 10.20 -10.85
CA ASN A 118 7.05 10.94 -9.85
C ASN A 118 6.92 10.27 -8.47
N LEU A 119 8.05 9.87 -7.90
CA LEU A 119 8.11 9.23 -6.57
C LEU A 119 7.62 10.13 -5.45
N LYS A 120 7.81 11.45 -5.56
CA LYS A 120 7.30 12.40 -4.56
C LYS A 120 5.77 12.35 -4.42
N SER A 121 5.06 11.95 -5.48
CA SER A 121 3.61 11.77 -5.40
C SER A 121 3.22 10.57 -4.52
N ILE A 122 4.09 9.58 -4.38
CA ILE A 122 3.89 8.41 -3.53
C ILE A 122 4.14 8.76 -2.06
N ASP A 123 5.12 9.61 -1.78
CA ASP A 123 5.44 10.07 -0.41
C ASP A 123 4.26 10.77 0.28
N SER A 124 3.37 11.40 -0.49
CA SER A 124 2.14 12.00 0.05
C SER A 124 1.20 10.98 0.73
N TYR A 125 1.36 9.69 0.42
CA TYR A 125 0.62 8.59 1.05
C TYR A 125 1.39 7.94 2.21
N SER A 126 2.62 8.37 2.48
CA SER A 126 3.43 7.81 3.54
C SER A 126 2.91 8.27 4.91
N THR A 127 2.42 7.33 5.69
CA THR A 127 2.17 7.48 7.11
C THR A 127 2.90 6.36 7.81
N VAL A 128 3.84 6.70 8.67
CA VAL A 128 4.64 5.70 9.39
C VAL A 128 3.77 5.09 10.48
N SER A 129 3.52 3.78 10.40
CA SER A 129 2.77 3.06 11.43
C SER A 129 3.55 2.94 12.74
N VAL A 130 2.85 2.61 13.82
CA VAL A 130 3.49 2.37 15.12
C VAL A 130 4.45 1.19 15.03
N GLU A 131 4.09 0.15 14.28
CA GLU A 131 4.91 -1.02 14.03
C GLU A 131 6.20 -0.65 13.29
N GLN A 132 6.09 0.16 12.23
CA GLN A 132 7.24 0.68 11.51
C GLN A 132 8.13 1.55 12.41
N GLN A 133 7.55 2.37 13.29
CA GLN A 133 8.33 3.16 14.27
C GLN A 133 9.08 2.29 15.27
N LYS A 134 8.47 1.19 15.73
CA LYS A 134 9.14 0.20 16.60
C LYS A 134 10.28 -0.48 15.86
N GLU A 135 10.06 -0.93 14.62
CA GLU A 135 11.09 -1.55 13.80
C GLU A 135 12.27 -0.60 13.54
N MET A 136 12.00 0.67 13.22
CA MET A 136 13.03 1.70 13.08
C MET A 136 13.83 1.88 14.38
N SER A 137 13.15 1.91 15.52
CA SER A 137 13.80 2.05 16.84
C SER A 137 14.70 0.86 17.17
N LEU A 138 14.28 -0.37 16.85
CA LEU A 138 15.08 -1.58 16.99
C LEU A 138 16.32 -1.59 16.07
N LYS A 139 16.17 -1.13 14.82
CA LYS A 139 17.29 -1.02 13.88
C LYS A 139 18.33 0.00 14.37
N ILE A 140 17.88 1.13 14.91
CA ILE A 140 18.74 2.17 15.47
C ILE A 140 19.48 1.66 16.70
N SER A 141 18.80 1.00 17.63
CA SER A 141 19.44 0.44 18.83
C SER A 141 20.47 -0.64 18.47
N GLY A 142 20.19 -1.47 17.46
CA GLY A 142 21.13 -2.46 16.95
C GLY A 142 22.41 -1.87 16.34
N HIS A 143 22.31 -0.72 15.66
CA HIS A 143 23.49 -0.02 15.09
C HIS A 143 24.34 0.67 16.15
N CYS A 144 23.78 0.98 17.32
CA CYS A 144 24.54 1.45 18.48
C CYS A 144 25.25 0.32 19.25
N GLY A 145 25.06 -0.95 18.84
CA GLY A 145 25.58 -2.14 19.54
C GLY A 145 26.85 -2.76 18.95
N GLY A 146 27.52 -2.12 17.99
CA GLY A 146 28.92 -2.44 17.66
C GLY A 146 29.81 -2.04 18.83
N GLU A 147 30.20 -3.03 19.64
CA GLU A 147 30.93 -2.95 20.91
C GLU A 147 30.16 -2.44 22.14
N PHE A 148 29.04 -3.07 22.53
CA PHE A 148 28.72 -3.22 23.96
C PHE A 148 27.87 -4.48 24.13
N LYS A 149 28.53 -5.65 24.08
CA LYS A 149 27.99 -6.83 24.74
C LYS A 149 28.19 -6.61 26.23
N GLN A 150 27.10 -6.82 26.98
CA GLN A 150 26.97 -6.79 28.45
C GLN A 150 26.33 -5.49 28.98
N LEU A 151 25.28 -5.70 29.80
CA LEU A 151 24.31 -4.76 30.40
C LEU A 151 23.01 -4.66 29.56
N CYS A 152 21.86 -5.27 29.91
CA CYS A 152 21.38 -5.74 31.19
C CYS A 152 20.29 -6.83 31.01
N PRO A 153 20.29 -7.89 31.83
CA PRO A 153 19.10 -8.65 32.18
C PRO A 153 18.49 -8.06 33.45
N LEU A 154 17.82 -6.91 33.39
CA LEU A 154 17.11 -6.36 34.56
C LEU A 154 15.89 -5.52 34.15
N PHE A 155 14.77 -6.18 33.89
CA PHE A 155 13.45 -5.60 34.16
C PHE A 155 12.54 -6.73 34.65
N PRO A 156 12.37 -6.91 35.97
CA PRO A 156 11.21 -7.62 36.49
C PRO A 156 9.97 -6.73 36.34
N GLU A 157 8.83 -7.41 36.22
CA GLU A 157 7.49 -6.92 35.97
C GLU A 157 7.07 -5.74 36.87
N PHE A 158 6.38 -4.77 36.27
CA PHE A 158 5.71 -3.68 36.96
C PHE A 158 4.43 -4.20 37.62
N HIS A 159 4.43 -4.34 38.95
CA HIS A 159 3.21 -4.42 39.75
C HIS A 159 2.91 -3.08 40.43
N ASP A 160 1.63 -2.75 40.39
CA ASP A 160 0.92 -1.56 40.86
C ASP A 160 1.04 -1.31 42.39
N HIS A 161 1.21 -0.04 42.80
CA HIS A 161 0.43 0.55 43.91
C HIS A 161 0.71 2.05 44.11
N ARG A 162 -0.31 2.86 43.79
CA ARG A 162 -0.83 4.03 44.54
C ARG A 162 0.14 4.78 45.52
N SER A 163 0.68 5.93 45.12
CA SER A 163 0.84 7.11 45.99
C SER A 163 1.30 8.37 45.24
N ASN A 164 0.36 9.28 45.00
CA ASN A 164 0.47 10.75 45.06
C ASN A 164 1.81 11.43 44.65
N CYS A 165 2.27 11.23 43.42
CA CYS A 165 3.48 11.91 42.91
C CYS A 165 3.14 12.83 41.73
N LYS A 166 3.49 14.12 41.84
CA LYS A 166 3.24 15.21 40.87
C LYS A 166 3.92 15.04 39.49
N TYR A 167 4.41 13.85 39.16
CA TYR A 167 5.19 13.56 37.94
C TYR A 167 4.36 13.13 36.71
N CYS A 168 3.02 13.21 36.77
CA CYS A 168 2.19 12.88 35.61
C CYS A 168 2.19 13.95 34.49
N MET A 169 2.84 15.10 34.66
CA MET A 169 2.97 16.12 33.59
C MET A 169 4.29 16.07 32.79
N TRP A 170 5.09 15.02 32.93
CA TRP A 170 6.41 14.95 32.27
C TRP A 170 6.56 13.82 31.24
N LYS A 171 5.46 13.42 30.58
CA LYS A 171 5.50 12.38 29.52
C LYS A 171 5.55 12.90 28.08
N SER A 172 5.47 14.22 27.84
CA SER A 172 5.44 14.76 26.46
C SER A 172 6.78 15.32 25.97
N SER A 173 7.73 15.63 26.86
CA SER A 173 8.96 16.37 26.48
C SER A 173 10.20 15.48 26.28
N ILE A 174 10.26 14.30 26.90
CA ILE A 174 11.45 13.45 26.84
C ILE A 174 11.58 12.72 25.50
N LEU A 175 10.47 12.32 24.86
CA LEU A 175 10.51 11.66 23.55
C LEU A 175 10.98 12.59 22.42
N ARG A 176 10.77 13.91 22.55
CA ARG A 176 11.29 14.91 21.59
C ARG A 176 12.79 15.16 21.79
N SER A 177 13.24 15.15 23.05
CA SER A 177 14.63 15.42 23.42
C SER A 177 15.58 14.28 23.03
N SER A 178 15.19 13.01 23.24
CA SER A 178 16.02 11.86 22.87
C SER A 178 16.23 11.74 21.36
N PHE A 179 15.23 12.12 20.54
CA PHE A 179 15.36 12.13 19.08
C PHE A 179 16.29 13.26 18.59
N GLN A 180 16.25 14.45 19.21
CA GLN A 180 17.17 15.54 18.88
C GLN A 180 18.61 15.25 19.32
N GLN A 181 18.82 14.56 20.45
CA GLN A 181 20.15 14.18 20.92
C GLN A 181 20.80 13.12 20.00
N LEU A 182 20.02 12.14 19.50
CA LEU A 182 20.50 11.15 18.53
C LEU A 182 20.87 11.78 17.17
N TYR A 183 20.07 12.74 16.68
CA TYR A 183 20.39 13.51 15.46
C TYR A 183 21.69 14.34 15.60
N HIS A 184 21.95 14.91 16.79
CA HIS A 184 23.19 15.65 17.04
C HIS A 184 24.43 14.75 17.16
N CYS A 185 24.29 13.52 17.67
CA CYS A 185 25.39 12.55 17.73
C CYS A 185 25.82 12.09 16.32
N HIS A 186 24.86 11.85 15.41
CA HIS A 186 25.17 11.42 14.05
C HIS A 186 25.82 12.53 13.19
N ARG A 187 25.45 13.81 13.41
CA ARG A 187 26.02 14.95 12.66
C ARG A 187 27.48 15.24 13.01
N ARG A 188 27.93 14.94 14.23
CA ARG A 188 29.34 15.11 14.64
C ARG A 188 30.27 14.05 14.03
N LYS A 189 29.77 12.83 13.75
CA LYS A 189 30.57 11.77 13.13
C LYS A 189 30.82 11.94 11.63
N ILE A 190 30.01 12.75 10.92
CA ILE A 190 30.20 12.99 9.48
C ILE A 190 31.22 14.11 9.21
N SER A 191 31.46 15.00 10.18
CA SER A 191 32.38 16.14 10.02
C SER A 191 33.85 15.80 10.29
N SER A 192 34.18 14.58 10.74
CA SER A 192 35.54 14.18 11.12
C SER A 192 36.20 13.18 10.17
N ALA A 193 35.63 12.96 8.98
CA ALA A 193 36.23 12.15 7.92
C ALA A 193 36.49 13.02 6.69
N SER A 194 37.38 13.99 6.85
CA SER A 194 38.10 14.65 5.76
C SER A 194 39.57 14.71 6.16
N PHE A 195 40.35 13.77 5.63
CA PHE A 195 41.75 13.91 5.26
C PHE A 195 41.99 13.05 4.02
#